data_AF-A0A9E2PG50-F1
#
_entry.id   AF-A0A9E2PG50-F1
#
_cell.length_a   1.000
_cell.length_b   1.000
_cell.length_c   1.000
_cell.angle_alpha   90.00
_cell.angle_beta   90.00
_cell.angle_gamma   90.00
#
_symmetry.space_group_name_H-M   'P 1'
#
loop_
_entity.id
_entity.type
_entity.pdbx_description
1 polymer ?
#
loop_
_entity_poly.entity_id
_entity_poly.type
_entity_poly.pdbx_seq_one_letter_code
_entity_poly.pdbx_strand_id
1 'polypeptide(L)'
;MSRASFALDIALAIQMTPKSIRSHLAPYSIFSKRKTTVAHAFASALAPSDEYDEKKIEAALNALGQKDLKQLSCVYCENQAQTWDHLENLVKAGKLNGYGHQIGNLVPCCRDCNSQKGGKPFRAFIVANAKLTETEKSNLTHRLETHLALAKPIQPSNLSLECQEALTKFLALQTQILGLMEEADKYAQVLRSQRNG
;
A
#
# COMPACT_ATOMS: atom_id res chain seq x y z
N MET A 1 37.84 18.98 -1.29
CA MET A 1 37.52 18.80 0.15
C MET A 1 36.02 18.98 0.33
N SER A 2 35.27 17.93 -0.01
CA SER A 2 34.50 17.08 0.91
C SER A 2 33.34 17.79 1.61
N ARG A 3 32.17 17.75 0.96
CA ARG A 3 30.86 17.71 1.63
C ARG A 3 30.24 16.34 1.32
N ALA A 4 30.73 15.31 2.01
CA ALA A 4 30.06 14.04 2.20
C ALA A 4 28.99 14.25 3.30
N SER A 5 27.70 13.97 3.11
CA SER A 5 27.05 12.66 2.96
C SER A 5 26.13 12.42 4.16
N PHE A 6 25.08 11.62 3.91
CA PHE A 6 24.21 10.93 4.86
C PHE A 6 22.94 11.65 5.33
N ALA A 7 21.93 11.60 4.47
CA ALA A 7 20.58 11.25 4.92
C ALA A 7 20.55 9.72 5.17
N LEU A 8 20.79 9.29 6.41
CA LEU A 8 20.44 7.94 6.86
C LEU A 8 18.95 7.91 7.17
N ASP A 9 18.21 6.99 6.55
CA ASP A 9 16.95 6.48 7.06
C ASP A 9 17.21 5.91 8.46
N ILE A 10 16.90 6.69 9.50
CA ILE A 10 16.81 6.17 10.85
C ILE A 10 15.43 5.54 10.97
N ALA A 11 15.34 4.25 10.60
CA ALA A 11 14.55 3.36 11.44
C ALA A 11 15.20 3.46 12.82
N LEU A 12 14.65 4.30 13.69
CA LEU A 12 15.08 4.36 15.08
C LEU A 12 14.78 2.96 15.59
N ALA A 13 15.80 2.10 15.65
CA ALA A 13 15.76 0.92 16.48
C ALA A 13 15.32 1.47 17.84
N ILE A 14 14.07 1.20 18.23
CA ILE A 14 13.52 1.72 19.48
C ILE A 14 14.46 1.17 20.53
N GLN A 15 15.34 2.02 21.05
CA GLN A 15 16.33 1.60 22.01
C GLN A 15 15.53 1.06 23.19
N MET A 16 15.71 -0.24 23.46
CA MET A 16 14.98 -0.92 24.52
C MET A 16 15.46 -0.35 25.84
N THR A 17 14.64 0.54 26.39
CA THR A 17 14.88 1.24 27.65
C THR A 17 13.66 1.07 28.53
N PRO A 18 13.76 1.24 29.86
CA PRO A 18 12.58 1.21 30.71
C PRO A 18 11.47 2.18 30.28
N LYS A 19 11.79 3.27 29.57
CA LYS A 19 10.79 4.20 29.02
C LYS A 19 9.99 3.61 27.86
N SER A 20 10.52 2.64 27.11
CA SER A 20 9.83 2.05 25.94
C SER A 20 8.59 1.23 26.33
N ILE A 21 8.52 0.71 27.56
CA ILE A 21 7.35 -0.04 28.06
C ILE A 21 6.08 0.81 28.14
N ARG A 22 6.20 2.14 28.21
CA ARG A 22 5.05 3.06 28.29
C ARG A 22 4.03 2.83 27.18
N SER A 23 4.49 2.50 25.97
CA SER A 23 3.61 2.21 24.83
C SER A 23 2.78 0.94 25.02
N HIS A 24 3.32 -0.05 25.74
CA HIS A 24 2.64 -1.31 26.05
C HIS A 24 1.68 -1.17 27.24
N LEU A 25 2.00 -0.28 28.19
CA LEU A 25 1.15 0.01 29.34
C LEU A 25 0.01 1.00 29.02
N ALA A 26 0.12 1.75 27.91
CA ALA A 26 -0.92 2.67 27.48
C ALA A 26 -2.23 1.92 27.19
N PRO A 27 -3.39 2.46 27.60
CA PRO A 27 -4.68 1.87 27.26
C PRO A 27 -4.84 1.72 25.74
N TYR A 28 -5.32 0.56 25.31
CA TYR A 28 -5.62 0.32 23.90
C TYR A 28 -6.84 1.15 23.47
N SER A 29 -6.69 1.90 22.37
CA SER A 29 -7.80 2.60 21.71
C SER A 29 -8.14 1.86 20.41
N ILE A 30 -9.38 1.39 20.31
CA ILE A 30 -9.92 0.71 19.13
C ILE A 30 -9.83 1.66 17.94
N PHE A 31 -10.33 2.89 18.09
CA PHE A 31 -10.31 3.89 17.03
C PHE A 31 -8.89 4.21 16.57
N SER A 32 -8.02 4.64 17.49
CA SER A 32 -6.67 5.09 17.13
C SER A 32 -5.83 3.98 16.51
N LYS A 33 -6.03 2.72 16.92
CA LYS A 33 -5.23 1.59 16.43
C LYS A 33 -5.79 0.95 15.15
N ARG A 34 -7.09 1.10 14.87
CA ARG A 34 -7.75 0.39 13.76
C ARG A 34 -8.40 1.28 12.71
N LYS A 35 -8.49 2.60 12.93
CA LYS A 35 -9.07 3.55 11.95
C LYS A 35 -8.48 3.37 10.55
N THR A 36 -7.15 3.25 10.44
CA THR A 36 -6.47 3.08 9.15
C THR A 36 -6.76 1.72 8.53
N THR A 37 -6.82 0.66 9.33
CA THR A 37 -7.19 -0.69 8.87
C THR A 37 -8.62 -0.72 8.34
N VAL A 38 -9.58 -0.13 9.06
CA VAL A 38 -10.98 -0.05 8.63
C VAL A 38 -11.10 0.81 7.37
N ALA A 39 -10.45 1.99 7.35
CA ALA A 39 -10.44 2.84 6.16
C ALA A 39 -9.86 2.11 4.94
N HIS A 40 -8.79 1.33 5.15
CA HIS A 40 -8.19 0.52 4.10
C HIS A 40 -9.15 -0.55 3.58
N ALA A 41 -9.86 -1.27 4.45
CA ALA A 41 -10.83 -2.29 4.03
C ALA A 41 -11.92 -1.71 3.12
N PHE A 42 -12.46 -0.54 3.46
CA PHE A 42 -13.44 0.15 2.63
C PHE A 42 -12.88 0.59 1.27
N ALA A 43 -11.66 1.15 1.26
CA ALA A 43 -11.02 1.54 0.01
C ALA A 43 -10.70 0.32 -0.87
N SER A 44 -10.22 -0.78 -0.29
CA SER A 44 -9.97 -2.03 -1.00
C SER A 44 -11.23 -2.64 -1.60
N ALA A 45 -12.38 -2.56 -0.90
CA ALA A 45 -13.65 -3.08 -1.41
C ALA A 45 -14.17 -2.33 -2.65
N LEU A 46 -13.74 -1.07 -2.86
CA LEU A 46 -14.06 -0.30 -4.06
C LEU A 46 -12.96 -0.35 -5.13
N ALA A 47 -11.79 -0.90 -4.80
CA ALA A 47 -10.66 -0.90 -5.72
C ALA A 47 -10.97 -1.81 -6.93
N PRO A 48 -10.62 -1.42 -8.16
CA PRO A 48 -10.87 -2.25 -9.33
C PRO A 48 -10.09 -3.57 -9.23
N SER A 49 -10.66 -4.64 -9.78
CA SER A 49 -9.96 -5.92 -9.90
C SER A 49 -10.16 -6.48 -11.29
N ASP A 50 -9.09 -6.99 -11.89
CA ASP A 50 -9.21 -7.74 -13.14
C ASP A 50 -9.60 -9.18 -12.83
N GLU A 51 -10.37 -9.80 -13.73
CA GLU A 51 -10.56 -11.25 -13.72
C GLU A 51 -9.26 -11.96 -14.16
N TYR A 52 -9.09 -13.20 -13.71
CA TYR A 52 -7.94 -14.00 -14.12
C TYR A 52 -8.00 -14.33 -15.61
N ASP A 53 -6.96 -13.93 -16.34
CA ASP A 53 -6.78 -14.23 -17.75
C ASP A 53 -5.31 -14.58 -17.99
N GLU A 54 -5.02 -15.87 -18.06
CA GLU A 54 -3.66 -16.41 -18.17
C GLU A 54 -2.90 -15.79 -19.34
N LYS A 55 -3.54 -15.65 -20.52
CA LYS A 55 -2.88 -15.10 -21.71
C LYS A 55 -2.49 -13.63 -21.52
N LYS A 56 -3.36 -12.83 -20.89
CA LYS A 56 -3.03 -11.43 -20.59
C LYS A 56 -1.93 -11.33 -19.55
N ILE A 57 -1.94 -12.19 -18.54
CA ILE A 57 -0.93 -12.24 -17.48
C ILE A 57 0.43 -12.61 -18.08
N GLU A 58 0.51 -13.68 -18.88
CA GLU A 58 1.76 -14.10 -19.54
C GLU A 58 2.29 -13.00 -20.47
N ALA A 59 1.43 -12.37 -21.28
CA ALA A 59 1.82 -11.27 -22.15
C ALA A 59 2.40 -10.09 -21.37
N ALA A 60 1.77 -9.70 -20.25
CA ALA A 60 2.25 -8.62 -19.40
C ALA A 60 3.58 -8.97 -18.70
N LEU A 61 3.73 -10.21 -18.21
CA LEU A 61 4.97 -10.69 -17.60
C LEU A 61 6.13 -10.73 -18.62
N ASN A 62 5.86 -11.19 -19.84
CA ASN A 62 6.85 -11.15 -20.93
C ASN A 62 7.26 -9.71 -21.27
N ALA A 63 6.32 -8.76 -21.32
CA ALA A 63 6.61 -7.34 -21.53
C ALA A 63 7.42 -6.72 -20.36
N LEU A 64 7.24 -7.22 -19.14
CA LEU A 64 8.09 -6.89 -17.99
C LEU A 64 9.50 -7.48 -18.08
N GLY A 65 9.80 -8.31 -19.09
CA GLY A 65 11.10 -8.92 -19.32
C GLY A 65 11.32 -10.22 -18.52
N GLN A 66 10.25 -10.87 -18.07
CA GLN A 66 10.34 -12.19 -17.45
C GLN A 66 10.75 -13.23 -18.50
N LYS A 67 11.84 -13.96 -18.24
CA LYS A 67 12.39 -14.95 -19.19
C LYS A 67 11.86 -16.36 -18.97
N ASP A 68 11.55 -16.69 -17.72
CA ASP A 68 10.97 -17.98 -17.32
C ASP A 68 9.71 -17.72 -16.48
N LEU A 69 8.55 -18.02 -17.06
CA LEU A 69 7.26 -17.82 -16.37
C LEU A 69 7.01 -18.86 -15.26
N LYS A 70 7.81 -19.94 -15.18
CA LYS A 70 7.79 -20.88 -14.05
C LYS A 70 8.55 -20.34 -12.83
N GLN A 71 9.48 -19.41 -13.03
CA GLN A 71 10.26 -18.80 -11.97
C GLN A 71 10.45 -17.30 -12.20
N LEU A 72 9.47 -16.52 -11.72
CA LEU A 72 9.50 -15.07 -11.87
C LEU A 72 10.65 -14.43 -11.07
N SER A 73 11.21 -13.38 -11.65
CA SER A 73 12.26 -12.54 -11.08
C SER A 73 11.68 -11.19 -10.66
N CYS A 74 12.18 -10.65 -9.55
CA CYS A 74 11.82 -9.36 -9.00
C CYS A 74 12.13 -8.26 -10.03
N VAL A 75 11.13 -7.44 -10.37
CA VAL A 75 11.32 -6.35 -11.34
C VAL A 75 12.31 -5.28 -10.88
N TYR A 76 12.60 -5.19 -9.57
CA TYR A 76 13.48 -4.16 -8.99
C TYR A 76 14.93 -4.58 -8.81
N CYS A 77 15.21 -5.88 -8.66
CA CYS A 77 16.54 -6.37 -8.30
C CYS A 77 16.90 -7.72 -8.94
N GLU A 78 16.04 -8.29 -9.77
CA GLU A 78 16.25 -9.54 -10.53
C GLU A 78 16.42 -10.82 -9.69
N ASN A 79 16.51 -10.72 -8.36
CA ASN A 79 16.39 -11.87 -7.47
C ASN A 79 15.03 -12.57 -7.64
N GLN A 80 14.92 -13.83 -7.22
CA GLN A 80 13.67 -14.57 -7.28
C GLN A 80 12.50 -13.80 -6.64
N ALA A 81 11.39 -13.69 -7.37
CA ALA A 81 10.17 -13.10 -6.86
C ALA A 81 9.50 -14.02 -5.84
N GLN A 82 8.93 -13.41 -4.80
CA GLN A 82 8.31 -14.11 -3.66
C GLN A 82 6.96 -13.53 -3.28
N THR A 83 6.59 -12.39 -3.87
CA THR A 83 5.36 -11.66 -3.65
C THR A 83 5.02 -10.86 -4.90
N TRP A 84 3.81 -10.30 -4.90
CA TRP A 84 3.42 -9.25 -5.83
C TRP A 84 3.51 -7.90 -5.12
N ASP A 85 4.01 -6.89 -5.83
CA ASP A 85 3.95 -5.49 -5.39
C ASP A 85 2.91 -4.74 -6.23
N HIS A 86 2.23 -3.78 -5.59
CA HIS A 86 1.38 -2.82 -6.27
C HIS A 86 2.22 -1.60 -6.67
N LEU A 87 2.34 -1.30 -7.97
CA LEU A 87 3.09 -0.13 -8.44
C LEU A 87 2.55 1.16 -7.84
N GLU A 88 1.22 1.30 -7.82
CA GLU A 88 0.47 2.32 -7.12
C GLU A 88 -0.34 1.68 -5.98
N ASN A 89 -0.22 2.24 -4.78
CA ASN A 89 -0.95 1.72 -3.62
C ASN A 89 -2.46 1.79 -3.84
N LEU A 90 -3.19 0.85 -3.27
CA LEU A 90 -4.66 0.84 -3.28
C LEU A 90 -5.26 2.03 -2.52
N VAL A 91 -4.58 2.42 -1.43
CA VAL A 91 -5.10 3.40 -0.46
C VAL A 91 -4.10 4.51 -0.26
N LYS A 92 -4.56 5.75 -0.40
CA LYS A 92 -3.80 6.96 -0.12
C LYS A 92 -4.60 7.85 0.82
N ALA A 93 -4.02 8.20 1.97
CA ALA A 93 -4.67 8.99 3.02
C ALA A 93 -6.06 8.44 3.45
N GLY A 94 -6.20 7.11 3.52
CA GLY A 94 -7.45 6.44 3.93
C GLY A 94 -8.54 6.42 2.86
N LYS A 95 -8.23 6.82 1.62
CA LYS A 95 -9.15 6.82 0.47
C LYS A 95 -8.60 5.96 -0.64
N LEU A 96 -9.49 5.48 -1.52
CA LEU A 96 -9.12 4.79 -2.75
C LEU A 96 -8.20 5.70 -3.59
N ASN A 97 -7.07 5.17 -4.04
CA ASN A 97 -6.09 5.88 -4.88
C ASN A 97 -6.40 5.76 -6.39
N GLY A 98 -7.51 5.11 -6.75
CA GLY A 98 -7.95 4.84 -8.11
C GLY A 98 -7.47 3.49 -8.66
N TYR A 99 -6.35 2.98 -8.15
CA TYR A 99 -5.76 1.71 -8.56
C TYR A 99 -6.20 0.53 -7.69
N GLY A 100 -6.08 -0.67 -8.27
CA GLY A 100 -6.62 -1.88 -7.71
C GLY A 100 -5.77 -3.14 -7.95
N HIS A 101 -6.39 -4.30 -7.77
CA HIS A 101 -5.82 -5.61 -8.09
C HIS A 101 -5.94 -5.89 -9.60
N GLN A 102 -5.19 -5.12 -10.38
CA GLN A 102 -5.20 -5.18 -11.84
C GLN A 102 -3.85 -5.65 -12.35
N ILE A 103 -3.85 -6.34 -13.50
CA ILE A 103 -2.64 -6.87 -14.12
C ILE A 103 -1.59 -5.77 -14.25
N GLY A 104 -1.98 -4.60 -14.76
CA GLY A 104 -1.07 -3.46 -14.93
C GLY A 104 -0.54 -2.84 -13.64
N ASN A 105 -1.21 -3.05 -12.50
CA ASN A 105 -0.75 -2.51 -11.23
C ASN A 105 0.08 -3.52 -10.42
N LEU A 106 0.13 -4.79 -10.83
CA LEU A 106 0.80 -5.86 -10.10
C LEU A 106 2.10 -6.27 -10.81
N VAL A 107 3.19 -6.35 -10.05
CA VAL A 107 4.50 -6.79 -10.56
C VAL A 107 5.14 -7.84 -9.63
N PRO A 108 5.87 -8.83 -10.18
CA PRO A 108 6.59 -9.80 -9.36
C PRO A 108 7.75 -9.11 -8.64
N CYS A 109 7.88 -9.35 -7.33
CA CYS A 109 8.82 -8.68 -6.46
C CYS A 109 9.36 -9.64 -5.38
N CYS A 110 10.57 -9.41 -4.88
CA CYS A 110 11.06 -10.08 -3.67
C CYS A 110 10.51 -9.40 -2.41
N ARG A 111 10.51 -10.09 -1.27
CA ARG A 111 9.98 -9.53 -0.01
C ARG A 111 10.71 -8.26 0.42
N ASP A 112 12.03 -8.22 0.25
CA ASP A 112 12.86 -7.10 0.68
C ASP A 112 12.56 -5.83 -0.11
N CYS A 113 12.44 -5.93 -1.44
CA CYS A 113 12.09 -4.77 -2.28
C CYS A 113 10.67 -4.29 -2.00
N ASN A 114 9.70 -5.21 -1.86
CA ASN A 114 8.32 -4.85 -1.52
C ASN A 114 8.27 -4.12 -0.16
N SER A 115 8.94 -4.65 0.86
CA SER A 115 9.00 -4.03 2.19
C SER A 115 9.72 -2.67 2.17
N GLN A 116 10.81 -2.52 1.42
CA GLN A 116 11.57 -1.26 1.34
C GLN A 116 10.82 -0.17 0.57
N LYS A 117 10.09 -0.54 -0.49
CA LYS A 117 9.19 0.38 -1.20
C LYS A 117 8.05 0.80 -0.27
N GLY A 118 7.41 -0.18 0.38
CA GLY A 118 6.25 0.05 1.23
C GLY A 118 5.19 0.89 0.51
N GLY A 119 4.72 1.95 1.16
CA GLY A 119 3.75 2.90 0.58
C GLY A 119 4.34 3.95 -0.37
N LYS A 120 5.62 3.89 -0.76
CA LYS A 120 6.22 4.89 -1.67
C LYS A 120 5.79 4.62 -3.12
N PRO A 121 5.57 5.67 -3.94
CA PRO A 121 5.41 5.50 -5.38
C PRO A 121 6.62 4.78 -5.99
N PHE A 122 6.40 3.84 -6.91
CA PHE A 122 7.50 3.04 -7.47
C PHE A 122 8.61 3.91 -8.11
N ARG A 123 8.23 5.05 -8.72
CA ARG A 123 9.18 6.03 -9.28
C ARG A 123 10.19 6.53 -8.25
N ALA A 124 9.71 6.91 -7.07
CA ALA A 124 10.56 7.38 -5.98
C ALA A 124 11.46 6.25 -5.45
N PHE A 125 10.95 5.02 -5.43
CA PHE A 125 11.71 3.84 -5.03
C PHE A 125 12.86 3.54 -6.01
N ILE A 126 12.62 3.64 -7.32
CA ILE A 126 13.65 3.44 -8.35
C ILE A 126 14.72 4.52 -8.27
N VAL A 127 14.32 5.79 -8.15
CA VAL A 127 15.26 6.92 -8.04
C VAL A 127 16.19 6.74 -6.84
N ALA A 128 15.66 6.28 -5.71
CA ALA A 128 16.42 6.02 -4.48
C ALA A 128 17.30 4.76 -4.54
N ASN A 129 17.15 3.90 -5.55
CA ASN A 129 17.93 2.67 -5.66
C ASN A 129 19.35 2.96 -6.17
N ALA A 130 20.31 3.02 -5.24
CA ALA A 130 21.71 3.30 -5.53
C ALA A 130 22.44 2.19 -6.31
N LYS A 131 21.84 1.00 -6.46
CA LYS A 131 22.44 -0.10 -7.23
C LYS A 131 22.25 0.05 -8.74
N LEU A 132 21.30 0.89 -9.16
CA LEU A 132 20.99 1.11 -10.57
C LEU A 132 21.71 2.37 -11.08
N THR A 133 22.25 2.28 -12.28
CA THR A 133 22.69 3.43 -13.08
C THR A 133 21.50 4.27 -13.53
N GLU A 134 21.73 5.52 -13.95
CA GLU A 134 20.66 6.39 -14.45
C GLU A 134 19.96 5.82 -15.69
N THR A 135 20.69 5.14 -16.57
CA THR A 135 20.12 4.44 -17.73
C THR A 135 19.21 3.29 -17.30
N GLU A 136 19.64 2.46 -16.34
CA GLU A 136 18.83 1.36 -15.82
C GLU A 136 17.57 1.88 -15.11
N LYS A 137 17.68 2.96 -14.32
CA LYS A 137 16.53 3.62 -13.69
C LYS A 137 15.52 4.12 -14.71
N SER A 138 16.00 4.78 -15.78
CA SER A 138 15.15 5.28 -16.85
C SER A 138 14.42 4.15 -17.58
N ASN A 139 15.14 3.10 -17.97
CA ASN A 139 14.57 1.94 -18.65
C ASN A 139 13.56 1.19 -17.78
N LEU A 140 13.89 0.96 -16.50
CA LEU A 140 12.99 0.31 -15.55
C LEU A 140 11.73 1.15 -15.33
N THR A 141 11.89 2.46 -15.12
CA THR A 141 10.75 3.37 -14.95
C THR A 141 9.85 3.34 -16.17
N HIS A 142 10.40 3.47 -17.38
CA HIS A 142 9.64 3.42 -18.62
C HIS A 142 8.85 2.11 -18.76
N ARG A 143 9.51 0.96 -18.54
CA ARG A 143 8.86 -0.35 -18.59
C ARG A 143 7.70 -0.49 -17.60
N LEU A 144 7.88 -0.01 -16.37
CA LEU A 144 6.84 -0.06 -15.34
C LEU A 144 5.70 0.93 -15.60
N GLU A 145 5.97 2.07 -16.23
CA GLU A 145 4.94 3.00 -16.70
C GLU A 145 4.08 2.39 -17.81
N THR A 146 4.73 1.74 -18.78
CA THR A 146 4.02 1.02 -19.85
C THR A 146 3.15 -0.10 -19.28
N HIS A 147 3.64 -0.82 -18.26
CA HIS A 147 2.86 -1.84 -17.56
C HIS A 147 1.69 -1.22 -16.78
N LEU A 148 1.92 -0.14 -16.04
CA LEU A 148 0.89 0.57 -15.27
C LEU A 148 -0.25 1.09 -16.17
N ALA A 149 0.06 1.49 -17.40
CA ALA A 149 -0.94 1.93 -18.37
C ALA A 149 -1.96 0.85 -18.76
N LEU A 150 -1.71 -0.42 -18.46
CA LEU A 150 -2.70 -1.50 -18.62
C LEU A 150 -3.79 -1.45 -17.55
N ALA A 151 -3.53 -0.82 -16.40
CA ALA A 151 -4.51 -0.66 -15.33
C ALA A 151 -5.54 0.40 -15.73
N LYS A 152 -6.80 0.18 -15.31
CA LYS A 152 -7.92 1.09 -15.57
C LYS A 152 -8.34 1.74 -14.26
N PRO A 153 -7.72 2.86 -13.86
CA PRO A 153 -8.04 3.48 -12.58
C PRO A 153 -9.47 3.99 -12.57
N ILE A 154 -10.17 3.81 -11.46
CA ILE A 154 -11.54 4.33 -11.29
C ILE A 154 -11.47 5.85 -11.11
N GLN A 155 -12.17 6.57 -11.99
CA GLN A 155 -12.44 8.00 -11.87
C GLN A 155 -13.88 8.15 -11.34
N PRO A 156 -14.09 8.70 -10.13
CA PRO A 156 -15.42 8.84 -9.55
C PRO A 156 -16.38 9.76 -10.34
N SER A 157 -15.86 10.54 -11.29
CA SER A 157 -16.60 11.59 -12.00
C SER A 157 -17.61 11.09 -13.04
N ASN A 158 -17.63 9.79 -13.36
CA ASN A 158 -18.47 9.23 -14.44
C ASN A 158 -19.51 8.20 -13.94
N LEU A 159 -19.90 8.26 -12.67
CA LEU A 159 -20.86 7.31 -12.08
C LEU A 159 -22.31 7.70 -12.43
N SER A 160 -23.15 6.71 -12.75
CA SER A 160 -24.60 6.89 -12.87
C SER A 160 -25.20 7.39 -11.55
N LEU A 161 -26.41 7.97 -11.59
CA LEU A 161 -27.09 8.44 -10.37
C LEU A 161 -27.23 7.32 -9.32
N GLU A 162 -27.62 6.12 -9.74
CA GLU A 162 -27.71 4.94 -8.87
C GLU A 162 -26.36 4.61 -8.20
N CYS A 163 -25.26 4.64 -8.96
CA CYS A 163 -23.93 4.41 -8.41
C CYS A 163 -23.51 5.52 -7.43
N GLN A 164 -23.91 6.77 -7.65
CA GLN A 164 -23.64 7.88 -6.72
C GLN A 164 -24.40 7.70 -5.40
N GLU A 165 -25.66 7.27 -5.45
CA GLU A 165 -26.45 6.96 -4.26
C GLU A 165 -25.85 5.78 -3.48
N ALA A 166 -25.46 4.71 -4.17
CA ALA A 166 -24.80 3.56 -3.56
C ALA A 166 -23.48 3.95 -2.89
N LEU A 167 -22.65 4.76 -3.57
CA LEU A 167 -21.39 5.27 -3.03
C LEU A 167 -21.63 6.13 -1.79
N THR A 168 -22.64 6.99 -1.81
CA THR A 168 -23.00 7.83 -0.66
C THR A 168 -23.37 6.97 0.55
N LYS A 169 -24.22 5.95 0.36
CA LYS A 169 -24.57 5.00 1.43
C LYS A 169 -23.35 4.23 1.93
N PHE A 170 -22.48 3.78 1.03
CA PHE A 170 -21.25 3.07 1.36
C PHE A 170 -20.30 3.91 2.24
N LEU A 171 -20.10 5.19 1.90
CA LEU A 171 -19.26 6.11 2.67
C LEU A 171 -19.91 6.51 4.02
N ALA A 172 -21.24 6.59 4.07
CA ALA A 172 -21.96 6.80 5.32
C ALA A 172 -21.74 5.63 6.30
N LEU A 173 -21.77 4.38 5.81
CA LEU A 173 -21.47 3.19 6.62
C LEU A 173 -20.04 3.21 7.17
N GLN A 174 -19.06 3.62 6.35
CA GLN A 174 -17.68 3.80 6.82
C GLN A 174 -17.61 4.78 8.00
N THR A 175 -18.28 5.92 7.86
CA THR A 175 -18.33 6.97 8.89
C THR A 175 -18.99 6.47 10.16
N GLN A 176 -20.10 5.74 10.04
CA GLN A 176 -20.82 5.16 11.17
C GLN A 176 -19.96 4.15 11.94
N ILE A 177 -19.27 3.23 11.25
CA ILE A 177 -18.40 2.26 11.90
C ILE A 177 -17.27 2.95 12.66
N LEU A 178 -16.63 3.96 12.04
CA LEU A 178 -15.59 4.74 12.71
C LEU A 178 -16.12 5.47 13.95
N GLY A 179 -17.33 6.03 13.88
CA GLY A 179 -18.00 6.66 15.02
C GLY A 179 -18.31 5.67 16.15
N LEU A 180 -18.78 4.47 15.83
CA LEU A 180 -19.02 3.40 16.81
C LEU A 180 -17.72 2.96 17.51
N MET A 181 -16.59 2.96 16.82
CA MET A 181 -15.28 2.67 17.42
C MET A 181 -14.85 3.76 18.42
N GLU A 182 -15.09 5.03 18.11
CA GLU A 182 -14.84 6.14 19.06
C GLU A 182 -15.76 6.06 20.27
N GLU A 183 -17.03 5.72 20.05
CA GLU A 183 -18.01 5.54 21.12
C GLU A 183 -17.63 4.37 22.04
N ALA A 184 -17.23 3.23 21.47
CA ALA A 184 -16.73 2.10 22.25
C ALA A 184 -15.50 2.46 23.10
N ASP A 185 -14.59 3.29 22.58
CA ASP A 185 -13.43 3.78 23.33
C ASP A 185 -13.83 4.62 24.56
N LYS A 186 -14.91 5.43 24.45
CA LYS A 186 -15.46 6.19 25.59
C LYS A 186 -15.99 5.27 26.69
N TYR A 187 -16.78 4.25 26.33
CA TYR A 187 -17.26 3.28 27.31
C TYR A 187 -16.11 2.47 27.93
N ALA A 188 -15.12 2.07 27.13
CA ALA A 188 -13.93 1.38 27.63
C ALA A 188 -13.15 2.24 28.62
N GLN A 189 -13.13 3.57 28.46
CA GLN A 189 -12.53 4.48 29.43
C GLN A 189 -13.28 4.47 30.76
N VAL A 190 -14.62 4.57 30.75
CA VAL A 190 -15.45 4.52 31.97
C VAL A 190 -15.20 3.22 32.74
N LEU A 191 -15.21 2.08 32.05
CA LEU A 191 -14.98 0.76 32.66
C LEU A 191 -13.58 0.62 33.27
N ARG A 192 -12.55 1.21 32.64
CA ARG A 192 -11.19 1.22 33.20
C ARG A 192 -11.08 2.11 34.44
N SER A 193 -11.70 3.29 34.42
CA SER A 193 -11.68 4.22 35.55
C SER A 193 -12.32 3.62 36.81
N GLN A 194 -13.35 2.79 36.67
CA GLN A 194 -13.97 2.09 37.80
C GLN A 194 -13.06 1.04 38.46
N ARG A 195 -12.07 0.48 37.74
CA ARG A 195 -11.16 -0.55 38.27
C ARG A 195 -9.95 0.01 38.99
N ASN A 196 -9.68 1.31 38.80
CA ASN A 196 -8.52 2.02 39.36
C ASN A 196 -8.93 3.00 40.47
N GLY A 197 -10.21 3.06 40.83
CA GLY A 197 -10.76 3.82 41.95
C GLY A 197 -11.09 2.93 43.14
#